data_AF-A0A453QDZ0-F1
#
_entry.id   AF-A0A453QDZ0-F1
#
_cell.length_a   1.000
_cell.length_b   1.000
_cell.length_c   1.000
_cell.angle_alpha   90.00
_cell.angle_beta   90.00
_cell.angle_gamma   90.00
#
_symmetry.space_group_name_H-M   'P 1'
#
loop_
_entity.id
_entity.type
_entity.pdbx_description
1 polymer ?
#
loop_
_entity_poly.entity_id
_entity_poly.type
_entity_poly.pdbx_seq_one_letter_code
_entity_poly.pdbx_strand_id
1 'polypeptide(L)'
;MGAKGAALSNAISYAVNLVMLFLYVRLSSSCRDTWNGFSMEGFKDLRKFADLAVPSAMMICLEWWAFETLVLLSGLLPNPQLETSVLSICTRVSNELGAGQPQAAKLATRVVVYIAFFLGLFLTLGMTLLCHVWGYMYSNEQEVVAYIAKMLPILGISFFIDGLHGSLSGVLTGCGKQKIGATVNLGVFYLAGIPMEVLLAFVFHLNGMGLWLGIVCGSLIKVFLFASVTWTIDWSMEVSREH
;
A
#
# COMPACT_ATOMS: atom_id res chain seq x y z
N MET A 1 17.79 -25.68 12.21
CA MET A 1 18.46 -24.75 11.27
C MET A 1 18.25 -23.26 11.59
N GLY A 2 17.30 -22.86 12.45
CA GLY A 2 17.17 -21.46 12.90
C GLY A 2 16.88 -20.47 11.76
N ALA A 3 17.33 -19.22 11.88
CA ALA A 3 17.10 -18.17 10.89
C ALA A 3 17.57 -18.54 9.47
N LYS A 4 18.70 -19.25 9.33
CA LYS A 4 19.17 -19.75 8.03
C LYS A 4 18.20 -20.78 7.41
N GLY A 5 17.53 -21.58 8.25
CA GLY A 5 16.46 -22.48 7.82
C GLY A 5 15.19 -21.75 7.39
N ALA A 6 14.82 -20.67 8.07
CA ALA A 6 13.70 -19.82 7.66
C ALA A 6 13.96 -19.14 6.31
N ALA A 7 15.15 -18.56 6.11
CA ALA A 7 15.56 -17.97 4.84
C ALA A 7 15.58 -18.99 3.69
N LEU A 8 16.14 -20.19 3.92
CA LEU A 8 16.13 -21.28 2.96
C LEU A 8 14.70 -21.76 2.63
N SER A 9 13.83 -21.90 3.64
CA SER A 9 12.42 -22.28 3.45
C SER A 9 11.66 -21.24 2.63
N ASN A 10 11.91 -19.95 2.85
CA ASN A 10 11.30 -18.87 2.08
C ASN A 10 11.77 -18.89 0.61
N ALA A 11 13.08 -19.08 0.38
CA ALA A 11 13.63 -19.22 -0.97
C ALA A 11 13.06 -20.45 -1.71
N ILE A 12 12.90 -21.58 -1.03
CA ILE A 12 12.26 -22.78 -1.60
C ILE A 12 10.78 -22.51 -1.89
N SER A 13 10.05 -21.86 -0.99
CA SER A 13 8.64 -21.50 -1.20
C SER A 13 8.45 -20.61 -2.44
N TYR A 14 9.29 -19.58 -2.61
CA TYR A 14 9.24 -18.75 -3.82
C TYR A 14 9.63 -19.50 -5.09
N ALA A 15 10.64 -20.38 -5.04
CA ALA A 15 11.03 -21.21 -6.19
C ALA A 15 9.92 -22.19 -6.60
N VAL A 16 9.26 -22.85 -5.63
CA VAL A 16 8.12 -23.73 -5.88
C VAL A 16 6.93 -22.93 -6.43
N ASN A 17 6.63 -21.74 -5.88
CA ASN A 17 5.59 -20.86 -6.43
C ASN A 17 5.87 -20.43 -7.87
N LEU A 18 7.13 -20.08 -8.20
CA LEU A 18 7.54 -19.74 -9.56
C LEU A 18 7.37 -20.93 -10.52
N VAL A 19 7.73 -22.14 -10.09
CA VAL A 19 7.51 -23.37 -10.89
C VAL A 19 6.01 -23.65 -11.08
N MET A 20 5.18 -23.50 -10.04
CA MET A 20 3.72 -23.68 -10.15
C MET A 20 3.09 -22.65 -11.09
N LEU A 21 3.47 -21.38 -11.01
CA LEU A 21 2.99 -20.33 -11.90
C LEU A 21 3.44 -20.55 -13.36
N PHE A 22 4.70 -20.97 -13.57
CA PHE A 22 5.19 -21.32 -14.91
C PHE A 22 4.43 -22.51 -15.50
N LEU A 23 4.19 -23.57 -14.72
CA LEU A 23 3.39 -24.71 -15.15
C LEU A 23 1.93 -24.31 -15.43
N TYR A 24 1.33 -23.45 -14.60
CA TYR A 24 -0.01 -22.92 -14.84
C TYR A 24 -0.09 -22.16 -16.17
N VAL A 25 0.81 -21.20 -16.43
CA VAL A 25 0.84 -20.42 -17.69
C VAL A 25 1.09 -21.32 -18.91
N ARG A 26 1.83 -22.42 -18.76
CA ARG A 26 2.17 -23.34 -19.86
C ARG A 26 1.14 -24.44 -20.13
N LEU A 27 0.31 -24.80 -19.15
CA LEU A 27 -0.65 -25.91 -19.22
C LEU A 27 -2.12 -25.48 -19.16
N SER A 28 -2.43 -24.31 -18.58
CA SER A 28 -3.79 -23.79 -18.48
C SER A 28 -4.29 -23.27 -19.83
N SER A 29 -5.52 -23.64 -20.20
CA SER A 29 -6.22 -23.06 -21.36
C SER A 29 -6.45 -21.56 -21.20
N SER A 30 -6.58 -21.05 -19.96
CA SER A 30 -6.83 -19.62 -19.68
C SER A 30 -5.69 -18.68 -20.04
N CYS A 31 -4.47 -19.19 -20.24
CA CYS A 31 -3.30 -18.39 -20.63
C CYS A 31 -2.93 -18.55 -22.12
N ARG A 32 -3.71 -19.33 -22.88
CA ARG A 32 -3.33 -19.77 -24.24
C ARG A 32 -3.27 -18.62 -25.25
N ASP A 33 -4.13 -17.61 -25.09
CA ASP A 33 -4.22 -16.45 -25.98
C ASP A 33 -3.27 -15.31 -25.55
N THR A 34 -2.74 -15.36 -24.32
CA THR A 34 -1.84 -14.34 -23.75
C THR A 34 -0.37 -14.77 -23.73
N TRP A 35 -0.06 -16.07 -23.72
CA TRP A 35 1.31 -16.59 -23.71
C TRP A 35 1.74 -17.18 -25.06
N ASN A 36 2.36 -16.35 -25.89
CA ASN A 36 2.91 -16.74 -27.20
C ASN A 36 4.32 -17.39 -27.13
N GLY A 37 4.81 -17.74 -25.94
CA GLY A 37 6.16 -18.28 -25.74
C GLY A 37 7.21 -17.20 -25.44
N PHE A 38 8.49 -17.63 -25.40
CA PHE A 38 9.60 -16.71 -25.19
C PHE A 38 9.90 -15.92 -26.47
N SER A 39 9.77 -14.59 -26.39
CA SER A 39 10.11 -13.67 -27.49
C SER A 39 10.98 -12.53 -26.96
N MET A 40 11.94 -12.08 -27.79
CA MET A 40 12.74 -10.88 -27.49
C MET A 40 11.94 -9.57 -27.66
N GLU A 41 10.71 -9.66 -28.17
CA GLU A 41 9.77 -8.54 -28.32
C GLU A 41 9.51 -7.80 -27.00
N GLY A 42 9.45 -8.53 -25.87
CA GLY A 42 9.24 -7.94 -24.55
C GLY A 42 10.37 -7.00 -24.08
N PHE A 43 11.54 -7.02 -24.71
CA PHE A 43 12.62 -6.07 -24.43
C PHE A 43 12.53 -4.77 -25.24
N LYS A 44 11.69 -4.70 -26.29
CA LYS A 44 11.58 -3.50 -27.15
C LYS A 44 11.06 -2.28 -26.38
N ASP A 45 10.04 -2.47 -25.56
CA ASP A 45 9.37 -1.42 -24.80
C ASP A 45 9.92 -1.22 -23.37
N LEU A 46 11.08 -1.81 -23.06
CA LEU A 46 11.71 -1.75 -21.72
C LEU A 46 11.87 -0.31 -21.20
N ARG A 47 12.04 0.68 -22.08
CA ARG A 47 12.09 2.10 -21.69
C ARG A 47 10.72 2.63 -21.23
N LYS A 48 9.63 2.33 -21.95
CA LYS A 48 8.26 2.70 -21.54
C LYS A 48 7.89 2.01 -20.23
N PHE A 49 8.27 0.74 -20.08
CA PHE A 49 8.13 0.01 -18.83
C PHE A 49 8.88 0.71 -17.69
N ALA A 50 10.15 1.08 -17.88
CA ALA A 50 10.92 1.81 -16.87
C ALA A 50 10.33 3.18 -16.50
N ASP A 51 9.77 3.92 -17.47
CA ASP A 51 9.11 5.21 -17.25
C ASP A 51 7.86 5.15 -16.35
N LEU A 52 7.25 3.97 -16.20
CA LEU A 52 6.16 3.67 -15.26
C LEU A 52 6.65 2.93 -14.00
N ALA A 53 7.52 1.94 -14.18
CA ALA A 53 8.02 1.08 -13.12
C ALA A 53 8.95 1.79 -12.15
N VAL A 54 9.81 2.73 -12.60
CA VAL A 54 10.69 3.49 -11.70
C VAL A 54 9.87 4.44 -10.80
N PRO A 55 8.90 5.24 -11.30
CA PRO A 55 8.00 5.99 -10.42
C PRO A 55 7.13 5.09 -9.51
N SER A 56 6.67 3.93 -10.00
CA SER A 56 5.93 2.95 -9.16
C SER A 56 6.80 2.43 -8.01
N ALA A 57 8.02 2.01 -8.33
CA ALA A 57 9.00 1.52 -7.36
C ALA A 57 9.39 2.63 -6.38
N MET A 58 9.64 3.86 -6.85
CA MET A 58 9.92 5.00 -5.96
C MET A 58 8.72 5.35 -5.07
N MET A 59 7.48 5.26 -5.56
CA MET A 59 6.29 5.50 -4.73
C MET A 59 6.22 4.49 -3.58
N ILE A 60 6.43 3.20 -3.87
CA ILE A 60 6.48 2.13 -2.87
C ILE A 60 7.70 2.29 -1.96
N CYS A 61 8.91 2.48 -2.50
CA CYS A 61 10.14 2.59 -1.73
C CYS A 61 10.16 3.82 -0.82
N LEU A 62 9.63 4.99 -1.23
CA LEU A 62 9.52 6.16 -0.35
C LEU A 62 8.55 5.92 0.81
N GLU A 63 7.50 5.13 0.59
CA GLU A 63 6.52 4.77 1.62
C GLU A 63 7.07 3.70 2.58
N TRP A 64 7.73 2.67 2.06
CA TRP A 64 8.44 1.68 2.86
C TRP A 64 9.67 2.27 3.56
N TRP A 65 10.37 3.25 2.98
CA TRP A 65 11.46 3.96 3.66
C TRP A 65 10.96 4.98 4.67
N ALA A 66 9.77 5.55 4.52
CA ALA A 66 9.12 6.29 5.60
C ALA A 66 8.75 5.35 6.76
N PHE A 67 8.19 4.16 6.46
CA PHE A 67 7.94 3.12 7.46
C PHE A 67 9.24 2.61 8.12
N GLU A 68 10.31 2.34 7.37
CA GLU A 68 11.62 1.98 7.93
C GLU A 68 12.27 3.13 8.70
N THR A 69 12.00 4.39 8.32
CA THR A 69 12.41 5.56 9.14
C THR A 69 11.64 5.57 10.47
N LEU A 70 10.34 5.28 10.47
CA LEU A 70 9.60 5.03 11.72
C LEU A 70 10.15 3.82 12.46
N VAL A 71 10.49 2.69 11.82
CA VAL A 71 11.03 1.49 12.49
C VAL A 71 12.44 1.73 13.05
N LEU A 72 13.23 2.64 12.47
CA LEU A 72 14.52 3.08 13.01
C LEU A 72 14.33 4.08 14.16
N LEU A 73 13.46 5.08 14.02
CA LEU A 73 13.11 6.02 15.10
C LEU A 73 12.38 5.33 16.27
N SER A 74 11.59 4.30 15.97
CA SER A 74 10.96 3.37 16.90
C SER A 74 11.79 2.10 17.14
N GLY A 75 13.05 2.11 16.71
CA GLY A 75 14.13 1.16 17.06
C GLY A 75 15.07 1.74 18.13
N LEU A 76 14.95 3.06 18.37
CA LEU A 76 15.21 3.71 19.66
C LEU A 76 14.08 3.43 20.68
N LEU A 77 13.03 2.72 20.25
CA LEU A 77 11.90 2.14 21.00
C LEU A 77 11.73 0.67 20.52
N PRO A 78 10.59 -0.03 20.72
CA PRO A 78 10.39 -1.40 20.19
C PRO A 78 9.36 -1.54 19.04
N ASN A 79 9.77 -2.18 17.92
CA ASN A 79 9.01 -2.93 16.87
C ASN A 79 7.60 -2.45 16.39
N PRO A 80 7.38 -2.31 15.06
CA PRO A 80 6.47 -3.26 14.34
C PRO A 80 6.71 -3.44 12.81
N GLN A 81 5.85 -4.23 12.14
CA GLN A 81 5.60 -4.36 10.68
C GLN A 81 4.08 -4.67 10.44
N LEU A 82 3.44 -4.87 9.27
CA LEU A 82 3.78 -5.06 7.84
C LEU A 82 2.50 -4.79 6.95
N GLU A 83 2.61 -4.53 5.63
CA GLU A 83 1.45 -4.37 4.70
C GLU A 83 1.70 -4.98 3.29
N THR A 84 0.64 -5.31 2.51
CA THR A 84 0.72 -5.98 1.19
C THR A 84 -0.42 -5.66 0.19
N SER A 85 -1.33 -4.73 0.49
CA SER A 85 -2.68 -4.70 -0.15
C SER A 85 -2.80 -4.14 -1.58
N VAL A 86 -1.84 -3.34 -2.06
CA VAL A 86 -2.06 -2.39 -3.19
C VAL A 86 -2.23 -3.05 -4.59
N LEU A 87 -1.60 -4.20 -4.85
CA LEU A 87 -1.40 -4.72 -6.21
C LEU A 87 -2.70 -5.08 -6.97
N SER A 88 -3.72 -5.58 -6.27
CA SER A 88 -4.98 -6.04 -6.88
C SER A 88 -5.78 -4.92 -7.55
N ILE A 89 -5.71 -3.71 -6.99
CA ILE A 89 -6.53 -2.56 -7.39
C ILE A 89 -6.05 -1.96 -8.71
N CYS A 90 -4.73 -1.84 -8.88
CA CYS A 90 -4.12 -1.28 -10.09
C CYS A 90 -4.55 -2.03 -11.35
N THR A 91 -4.43 -3.37 -11.34
CA THR A 91 -4.75 -4.24 -12.47
C THR A 91 -6.19 -4.05 -12.95
N ARG A 92 -7.15 -3.87 -12.02
CA ARG A 92 -8.55 -3.70 -12.40
C ARG A 92 -8.82 -2.34 -13.04
N VAL A 93 -8.14 -1.27 -12.64
CA VAL A 93 -8.31 0.06 -13.24
C VAL A 93 -7.66 0.12 -14.62
N SER A 94 -6.42 -0.39 -14.78
CA SER A 94 -5.76 -0.42 -16.09
C SER A 94 -6.50 -1.27 -17.12
N ASN A 95 -7.06 -2.42 -16.73
CA ASN A 95 -7.79 -3.28 -17.67
C ASN A 95 -9.04 -2.59 -18.26
N GLU A 96 -9.78 -1.81 -17.46
CA GLU A 96 -10.99 -1.11 -17.93
C GLU A 96 -10.65 0.14 -18.78
N LEU A 97 -9.49 0.76 -18.56
CA LEU A 97 -8.96 1.85 -19.39
C LEU A 97 -8.50 1.31 -20.75
N GLY A 98 -7.65 0.28 -20.77
CA GLY A 98 -7.16 -0.36 -21.99
C GLY A 98 -8.25 -1.06 -22.82
N ALA A 99 -9.37 -1.43 -22.19
CA ALA A 99 -10.58 -1.90 -22.87
C ALA A 99 -11.43 -0.77 -23.51
N GLY A 100 -11.02 0.48 -23.39
CA GLY A 100 -11.71 1.64 -23.98
C GLY A 100 -12.93 2.13 -23.20
N GLN A 101 -13.10 1.75 -21.92
CA GLN A 101 -14.35 1.93 -21.18
C GLN A 101 -14.25 2.95 -20.03
N PRO A 102 -14.35 4.26 -20.30
CA PRO A 102 -14.14 5.29 -19.28
C PRO A 102 -15.18 5.24 -18.15
N GLN A 103 -16.41 4.79 -18.43
CA GLN A 103 -17.45 4.61 -17.42
C GLN A 103 -17.19 3.38 -16.53
N ALA A 104 -16.62 2.30 -17.08
CA ALA A 104 -16.27 1.10 -16.32
C ALA A 104 -15.07 1.37 -15.40
N ALA A 105 -14.03 2.05 -15.89
CA ALA A 105 -12.88 2.47 -15.07
C ALA A 105 -13.30 3.41 -13.92
N LYS A 106 -14.22 4.35 -14.18
CA LYS A 106 -14.80 5.24 -13.17
C LYS A 106 -15.69 4.51 -12.16
N LEU A 107 -16.42 3.49 -12.59
CA LEU A 107 -17.22 2.62 -11.70
C LEU A 107 -16.33 1.73 -10.83
N ALA A 108 -15.30 1.09 -11.41
CA ALA A 108 -14.33 0.28 -10.68
C ALA A 108 -13.63 1.11 -9.59
N THR A 109 -13.20 2.32 -9.93
CA THR A 109 -12.62 3.31 -8.99
C THR A 109 -13.57 3.60 -7.82
N ARG A 110 -14.84 3.93 -8.09
CA ARG A 110 -15.85 4.17 -7.05
C ARG A 110 -16.07 2.95 -6.15
N VAL A 111 -16.23 1.77 -6.74
CA VAL A 111 -16.49 0.52 -6.02
C VAL A 111 -15.32 0.19 -5.08
N VAL A 112 -14.07 0.31 -5.53
CA VAL A 112 -12.89 0.07 -4.68
C VAL A 112 -12.85 1.06 -3.50
N VAL A 113 -13.03 2.36 -3.75
CA VAL A 113 -13.00 3.37 -2.68
C VAL A 113 -14.12 3.16 -1.65
N TYR A 114 -15.33 2.78 -2.08
CA TYR A 114 -16.40 2.43 -1.14
C TYR A 114 -16.12 1.14 -0.35
N ILE A 115 -15.56 0.11 -0.99
CA ILE A 115 -15.18 -1.14 -0.29
C ILE A 115 -14.13 -0.84 0.77
N ALA A 116 -13.08 -0.08 0.45
CA ALA A 116 -12.04 0.31 1.39
C ALA A 116 -12.59 1.16 2.56
N PHE A 117 -13.50 2.09 2.27
CA PHE A 117 -14.17 2.89 3.29
C PHE A 117 -14.97 2.01 4.27
N PHE A 118 -15.87 1.15 3.78
CA PHE A 118 -16.71 0.32 4.65
C PHE A 118 -15.93 -0.78 5.36
N LEU A 119 -14.95 -1.41 4.70
CA LEU A 119 -14.09 -2.43 5.31
C LEU A 119 -13.17 -1.81 6.37
N GLY A 120 -12.52 -0.68 6.07
CA GLY A 120 -11.67 0.02 7.04
C GLY A 120 -12.46 0.54 8.24
N LEU A 121 -13.70 1.02 8.05
CA LEU A 121 -14.61 1.39 9.14
C LEU A 121 -14.95 0.19 10.03
N PHE A 122 -15.26 -0.97 9.43
CA PHE A 122 -15.54 -2.21 10.14
C PHE A 122 -14.32 -2.72 10.92
N LEU A 123 -13.13 -2.68 10.31
CA LEU A 123 -11.87 -3.04 10.96
C LEU A 123 -11.54 -2.10 12.12
N THR A 124 -11.68 -0.79 11.93
CA THR A 124 -11.48 0.22 13.01
C THR A 124 -12.42 -0.02 14.18
N LEU A 125 -13.70 -0.28 13.90
CA LEU A 125 -14.70 -0.59 14.92
C LEU A 125 -14.36 -1.90 15.65
N GLY A 126 -13.98 -2.96 14.92
CA GLY A 126 -13.55 -4.22 15.50
C GLY A 126 -12.32 -4.08 16.40
N MET A 127 -11.29 -3.38 15.93
CA MET A 127 -10.07 -3.09 16.71
C MET A 127 -10.37 -2.22 17.95
N THR A 128 -11.32 -1.28 17.85
CA THR A 128 -11.72 -0.44 18.99
C THR A 128 -12.52 -1.23 20.02
N LEU A 129 -13.48 -2.06 19.60
CA LEU A 129 -14.32 -2.87 20.51
C LEU A 129 -13.56 -4.04 21.15
N LEU A 130 -12.58 -4.62 20.44
CA LEU A 130 -11.80 -5.78 20.89
C LEU A 130 -10.43 -5.39 21.48
N CYS A 131 -10.16 -4.09 21.69
CA CYS A 131 -8.85 -3.57 22.08
C CYS A 131 -8.26 -4.24 23.34
N HIS A 132 -9.09 -4.51 24.35
CA HIS A 132 -8.68 -5.20 25.58
C HIS A 132 -8.46 -6.71 25.40
N VAL A 133 -9.08 -7.34 24.39
CA VAL A 133 -8.90 -8.78 24.09
C VAL A 133 -7.62 -9.01 23.29
N TRP A 134 -7.35 -8.14 22.31
CA TRP A 134 -6.18 -8.25 21.43
C TRP A 134 -4.86 -8.19 22.20
N GLY A 135 -4.74 -7.36 23.23
CA GLY A 135 -3.51 -7.28 24.04
C GLY A 135 -3.07 -8.64 24.62
N TYR A 136 -4.03 -9.45 25.09
CA TYR A 136 -3.78 -10.79 25.63
C TYR A 136 -3.32 -11.83 24.59
N MET A 137 -3.43 -11.52 23.28
CA MET A 137 -2.85 -12.38 22.23
C MET A 137 -1.33 -12.21 22.10
N TYR A 138 -0.77 -11.11 22.62
CA TYR A 138 0.65 -10.76 22.49
C TYR A 138 1.41 -10.78 23.82
N SER A 139 0.75 -10.51 24.95
CA SER A 139 1.38 -10.55 26.28
C SER A 139 0.36 -10.85 27.39
N ASN A 140 0.82 -11.50 28.46
CA ASN A 140 0.06 -11.65 29.70
C ASN A 140 0.29 -10.49 30.69
N GLU A 141 1.28 -9.63 30.44
CA GLU A 141 1.63 -8.50 31.31
C GLU A 141 0.60 -7.36 31.18
N GLN A 142 -0.11 -7.04 32.25
CA GLN A 142 -1.24 -6.10 32.20
C GLN A 142 -0.84 -4.68 31.74
N GLU A 143 0.38 -4.23 32.03
CA GLU A 143 0.90 -2.95 31.55
C GLU A 143 1.02 -2.92 30.02
N VAL A 144 1.52 -4.00 29.43
CA VAL A 144 1.62 -4.17 27.96
C VAL A 144 0.24 -4.29 27.33
N VAL A 145 -0.67 -5.05 27.94
CA VAL A 145 -2.07 -5.18 27.48
C VAL A 145 -2.79 -3.83 27.52
N ALA A 146 -2.62 -3.04 28.58
CA ALA A 146 -3.22 -1.71 28.69
C ALA A 146 -2.64 -0.72 27.67
N TYR A 147 -1.33 -0.76 27.40
CA TYR A 147 -0.69 0.03 26.36
C TYR A 147 -1.21 -0.34 24.96
N ILE A 148 -1.27 -1.64 24.63
CA ILE A 148 -1.83 -2.12 23.35
C ILE A 148 -3.29 -1.67 23.21
N ALA A 149 -4.12 -1.85 24.24
CA ALA A 149 -5.53 -1.44 24.19
C ALA A 149 -5.70 0.08 23.96
N LYS A 150 -4.79 0.92 24.47
CA LYS A 150 -4.77 2.36 24.21
C LYS A 150 -4.30 2.72 22.79
N MET A 151 -3.38 1.94 22.22
CA MET A 151 -2.86 2.14 20.85
C MET A 151 -3.77 1.59 19.76
N LEU A 152 -4.53 0.51 20.02
CA LEU A 152 -5.27 -0.21 18.98
C LEU A 152 -6.35 0.62 18.24
N PRO A 153 -7.08 1.56 18.89
CA PRO A 153 -7.96 2.49 18.19
C PRO A 153 -7.21 3.44 17.24
N ILE A 154 -5.99 3.88 17.62
CA ILE A 154 -5.14 4.74 16.78
C ILE A 154 -4.63 3.94 15.56
N LEU A 155 -4.22 2.69 15.79
CA LEU A 155 -3.81 1.77 14.72
C LEU A 155 -4.97 1.46 13.76
N GLY A 156 -6.18 1.25 14.27
CA GLY A 156 -7.38 1.07 13.44
C GLY A 156 -7.66 2.30 12.56
N ILE A 157 -7.58 3.50 13.13
CA ILE A 157 -7.69 4.76 12.38
C ILE A 157 -6.61 4.86 11.30
N SER A 158 -5.35 4.49 11.58
CA SER A 158 -4.30 4.46 10.55
C SER A 158 -4.66 3.48 9.44
N PHE A 159 -4.96 2.21 9.75
CA PHE A 159 -5.30 1.21 8.74
C PHE A 159 -6.52 1.58 7.88
N PHE A 160 -7.50 2.33 8.42
CA PHE A 160 -8.57 2.93 7.63
C PHE A 160 -8.06 4.00 6.65
N ILE A 161 -7.21 4.92 7.11
CA ILE A 161 -6.60 5.96 6.26
C ILE A 161 -5.67 5.33 5.22
N ASP A 162 -4.85 4.36 5.62
CA ASP A 162 -3.87 3.67 4.78
C ASP A 162 -4.57 2.79 3.73
N GLY A 163 -5.72 2.19 4.06
CA GLY A 163 -6.59 1.48 3.10
C GLY A 163 -7.28 2.41 2.09
N LEU A 164 -7.72 3.60 2.51
CA LEU A 164 -8.20 4.65 1.60
C LEU A 164 -7.07 5.18 0.70
N HIS A 165 -5.88 5.42 1.26
CA HIS A 165 -4.69 5.78 0.52
C HIS A 165 -4.36 4.71 -0.52
N GLY A 166 -4.17 3.46 -0.12
CA GLY A 166 -3.77 2.36 -1.01
C GLY A 166 -4.75 2.15 -2.15
N SER A 167 -6.04 2.41 -1.90
CA SER A 167 -7.09 2.41 -2.93
C SER A 167 -6.91 3.52 -3.97
N LEU A 168 -6.73 4.76 -3.53
CA LEU A 168 -6.49 5.89 -4.43
C LEU A 168 -5.13 5.78 -5.14
N SER A 169 -4.12 5.24 -4.46
CA SER A 169 -2.78 4.93 -4.99
C SER A 169 -2.85 3.89 -6.10
N GLY A 170 -3.62 2.82 -5.90
CA GLY A 170 -3.91 1.80 -6.91
C GLY A 170 -4.64 2.39 -8.13
N VAL A 171 -5.58 3.32 -7.93
CA VAL A 171 -6.26 4.04 -9.02
C VAL A 171 -5.30 4.94 -9.80
N LEU A 172 -4.48 5.76 -9.11
CA LEU A 172 -3.48 6.62 -9.74
C LEU A 172 -2.43 5.82 -10.51
N THR A 173 -2.03 4.65 -10.00
CA THR A 173 -1.15 3.70 -10.69
C THR A 173 -1.84 3.08 -11.89
N GLY A 174 -3.12 2.72 -11.75
CA GLY A 174 -3.96 2.19 -12.83
C GLY A 174 -4.07 3.14 -14.03
N CYS A 175 -4.15 4.44 -13.77
CA CYS A 175 -4.16 5.51 -14.78
C CYS A 175 -2.76 5.96 -15.27
N GLY A 176 -1.67 5.30 -14.89
CA GLY A 176 -0.31 5.73 -15.29
C GLY A 176 0.15 7.08 -14.71
N LYS A 177 -0.43 7.52 -13.59
CA LYS A 177 -0.13 8.81 -12.92
C LYS A 177 0.89 8.70 -11.78
N GLN A 178 1.70 7.63 -11.73
CA GLN A 178 2.63 7.35 -10.62
C GLN A 178 3.65 8.46 -10.35
N LYS A 179 4.01 9.27 -11.37
CA LYS A 179 4.90 10.42 -11.20
C LYS A 179 4.30 11.46 -10.23
N ILE A 180 2.97 11.66 -10.24
CA ILE A 180 2.27 12.52 -9.26
C ILE A 180 2.29 11.87 -7.88
N GLY A 181 2.00 10.56 -7.81
CA GLY A 181 2.04 9.79 -6.56
C GLY A 181 3.41 9.86 -5.86
N ALA A 182 4.50 9.63 -6.59
CA ALA A 182 5.86 9.72 -6.07
C ALA A 182 6.22 11.13 -5.58
N THR A 183 5.83 12.20 -6.28
CA THR A 183 6.03 13.59 -5.84
C THR A 183 5.29 13.89 -4.53
N VAL A 184 4.05 13.43 -4.40
CA VAL A 184 3.24 13.58 -3.18
C VAL A 184 3.82 12.75 -2.03
N ASN A 185 4.24 11.50 -2.26
CA ASN A 185 4.92 10.68 -1.24
C ASN A 185 6.17 11.40 -0.70
N LEU A 186 7.01 11.93 -1.59
CA LEU A 186 8.22 12.66 -1.20
C LEU A 186 7.88 13.91 -0.38
N GLY A 187 6.95 14.75 -0.86
CA GLY A 187 6.56 15.97 -0.17
C GLY A 187 5.90 15.71 1.18
N VAL A 188 4.90 14.81 1.23
CA VAL A 188 4.09 14.62 2.43
C VAL A 188 4.84 13.86 3.52
N PHE A 189 5.51 12.74 3.24
CA PHE A 189 6.22 12.02 4.29
C PHE A 189 7.48 12.78 4.77
N TYR A 190 8.31 13.30 3.87
CA TYR A 190 9.61 13.83 4.26
C TYR A 190 9.60 15.32 4.66
N LEU A 191 8.62 16.11 4.21
CA LEU A 191 8.53 17.54 4.57
C LEU A 191 7.43 17.85 5.59
N ALA A 192 6.50 16.93 5.86
CA ALA A 192 5.43 17.11 6.85
C ALA A 192 5.34 15.95 7.87
N GLY A 193 5.31 14.70 7.42
CA GLY A 193 5.21 13.49 8.26
C GLY A 193 6.35 13.39 9.29
N ILE A 194 7.58 13.15 8.83
CA ILE A 194 8.77 12.99 9.69
C ILE A 194 8.99 14.21 10.62
N PRO A 195 8.86 15.47 10.17
CA PRO A 195 8.88 16.62 11.08
C PRO A 195 7.78 16.59 12.17
N MET A 196 6.56 16.14 11.84
CA MET A 196 5.46 16.02 12.80
C MET A 196 5.65 14.83 13.76
N GLU A 197 6.16 13.70 13.28
CA GLU A 197 6.56 12.53 14.09
C GLU A 197 7.58 12.96 15.16
N VAL A 198 8.64 13.66 14.76
CA VAL A 198 9.69 14.15 15.67
C VAL A 198 9.13 15.17 16.66
N LEU A 199 8.30 16.11 16.20
CA LEU A 199 7.67 17.13 17.04
C LEU A 199 6.77 16.49 18.11
N LEU A 200 5.88 15.57 17.72
CA LEU A 200 4.94 14.92 18.64
C LEU A 200 5.64 13.96 19.60
N ALA A 201 6.57 13.13 19.11
CA ALA A 201 7.26 12.14 19.93
C ALA A 201 8.19 12.79 20.95
N PHE A 202 9.06 13.72 20.52
CA PHE A 202 10.17 14.21 21.34
C PHE A 202 9.92 15.58 21.98
N VAL A 203 9.21 16.51 21.31
CA VAL A 203 8.96 17.87 21.84
C VAL A 203 7.69 17.93 22.68
N PHE A 204 6.63 17.23 22.26
CA PHE A 204 5.41 17.05 23.07
C PHE A 204 5.44 15.81 23.98
N HIS A 205 6.57 15.08 24.02
CA HIS A 205 6.82 13.90 24.86
C HIS A 205 5.76 12.78 24.74
N LEU A 206 5.12 12.64 23.57
CA LEU A 206 4.13 11.58 23.32
C LEU A 206 4.78 10.22 22.95
N ASN A 207 6.11 10.16 22.88
CA ASN A 207 6.89 8.94 22.60
C ASN A 207 6.35 8.20 21.35
N GLY A 208 6.23 6.86 21.39
CA GLY A 208 5.71 6.06 20.26
C GLY A 208 4.28 6.39 19.82
N MET A 209 3.46 7.01 20.68
CA MET A 209 2.14 7.53 20.30
C MET A 209 2.28 8.80 19.44
N GLY A 210 3.30 9.61 19.69
CA GLY A 210 3.63 10.78 18.87
C GLY A 210 4.10 10.40 17.46
N LEU A 211 4.91 9.34 17.33
CA LEU A 211 5.32 8.80 16.03
C LEU A 211 4.11 8.35 15.20
N TRP A 212 3.21 7.53 15.79
CA TRP A 212 2.00 7.09 15.10
C TRP A 212 1.05 8.23 14.72
N LEU A 213 0.88 9.23 15.58
CA LEU A 213 0.09 10.41 15.25
C LEU A 213 0.72 11.27 14.14
N GLY A 214 2.06 11.31 14.06
CA GLY A 214 2.79 11.95 12.96
C GLY A 214 2.51 11.30 11.61
N ILE A 215 2.58 9.96 11.53
CA ILE A 215 2.16 9.21 10.33
C ILE A 215 0.70 9.48 10.00
N VAL A 216 -0.22 9.39 10.98
CA VAL A 216 -1.65 9.65 10.73
C VAL A 216 -1.90 11.04 10.15
N CYS A 217 -1.21 12.08 10.64
CA CYS A 217 -1.26 13.43 10.05
C CYS A 217 -0.73 13.45 8.60
N GLY A 218 0.39 12.77 8.31
CA GLY A 218 0.92 12.62 6.95
C GLY A 218 -0.05 11.89 6.02
N SER A 219 -0.51 10.70 6.40
CA SER A 219 -1.44 9.88 5.62
C SER A 219 -2.78 10.59 5.36
N LEU A 220 -3.28 11.43 6.27
CA LEU A 220 -4.47 12.27 6.03
C LEU A 220 -4.24 13.31 4.91
N ILE A 221 -3.12 14.02 4.93
CA ILE A 221 -2.74 14.97 3.86
C ILE A 221 -2.58 14.22 2.53
N LYS A 222 -1.96 13.04 2.56
CA LYS A 222 -1.77 12.16 1.40
C LYS A 222 -3.10 11.70 0.79
N VAL A 223 -4.04 11.23 1.61
CA VAL A 223 -5.40 10.84 1.17
C VAL A 223 -6.14 12.03 0.56
N PHE A 224 -6.07 13.22 1.17
CA PHE A 224 -6.72 14.43 0.63
C PHE A 224 -6.16 14.81 -0.76
N LEU A 225 -4.83 14.79 -0.93
CA LEU A 225 -4.19 15.09 -2.21
C LEU A 225 -4.51 14.02 -3.27
N PHE A 226 -4.45 12.73 -2.92
CA PHE A 226 -4.77 11.64 -3.84
C PHE A 226 -6.25 11.65 -4.26
N ALA A 227 -7.17 11.94 -3.32
CA ALA A 227 -8.60 12.10 -3.61
C ALA A 227 -8.85 13.30 -4.54
N SER A 228 -8.17 14.42 -4.30
CA SER A 228 -8.25 15.63 -5.13
C SER A 228 -7.76 15.35 -6.56
N VAL A 229 -6.60 14.73 -6.73
CA VAL A 229 -6.08 14.34 -8.07
C VAL A 229 -7.05 13.36 -8.74
N THR A 230 -7.54 12.35 -8.03
CA THR A 230 -8.50 11.36 -8.55
C THR A 230 -9.82 12.00 -9.01
N TRP A 231 -10.30 13.02 -8.29
CA TRP A 231 -11.50 13.79 -8.68
C TRP A 231 -11.28 14.60 -9.95
N THR A 232 -10.06 15.10 -10.18
CA THR A 232 -9.69 15.85 -11.40
C THR A 232 -9.36 14.98 -12.62
N ILE A 233 -9.45 13.65 -12.54
CA ILE A 233 -9.19 12.77 -13.70
C ILE A 233 -10.33 12.92 -14.72
N ASP A 234 -9.99 13.41 -15.92
CA ASP A 234 -10.84 13.24 -17.09
C ASP A 234 -10.66 11.82 -17.65
N TRP A 235 -11.60 10.96 -17.28
CA TRP A 235 -11.66 9.55 -17.70
C TRP A 235 -11.77 9.39 -19.22
N SER A 236 -12.32 10.38 -19.94
CA SER A 236 -12.44 10.31 -21.40
C SER A 236 -11.11 10.60 -22.09
N MET A 237 -10.36 11.60 -21.60
CA MET A 237 -8.99 11.85 -22.08
C MET A 237 -8.03 10.72 -21.69
N GLU A 238 -8.16 10.15 -20.48
CA GLU A 238 -7.24 9.11 -20.02
C GLU A 238 -7.30 7.85 -20.90
N VAL A 239 -8.52 7.41 -21.26
CA VAL A 239 -8.73 6.31 -22.23
C VAL A 239 -8.11 6.64 -23.59
N SER A 240 -8.30 7.86 -24.09
CA SER A 240 -7.71 8.29 -25.38
C SER A 240 -6.18 8.42 -25.39
N ARG A 241 -5.51 8.16 -24.26
CA ARG A 241 -4.03 8.14 -24.14
C ARG A 241 -3.45 6.72 -24.05
N GLU A 242 -4.29 5.68 -24.11
CA GLU A 242 -3.86 4.27 -24.17
C GLU A 242 -4.08 3.63 -25.56
N HIS A 243 -4.36 4.45 -26.58
CA HIS A 243 -4.50 4.09 -28.00
C HIS A 243 -3.64 5.01 -28.88
#